data_AF-A0A3P7DJG9-F1
#
_entry.id   AF-A0A3P7DJG9-F1
#
_cell.length_a   1.000
_cell.length_b   1.000
_cell.length_c   1.000
_cell.angle_alpha   90.00
_cell.angle_beta   90.00
_cell.angle_gamma   90.00
#
_symmetry.space_group_name_H-M   'P 1'
#
loop_
_entity.id
_entity.type
_entity.pdbx_description
1 polymer ?
#
loop_
_entity_poly.entity_id
_entity_poly.type
_entity_poly.pdbx_seq_one_letter_code
_entity_poly.pdbx_strand_id
1 'polypeptide(L)'
;MSLAPFFDKAPSIINKPDGSVLFECMCNANPEPTMQWFFKDKELSGDRYTMKIKKMVGKWTCTMTMKVIRNVAQKSLKTKFASQLK
;
A
#
# COMPACT_ATOMS: atom_id res chain seq x y z
N MET A 1 -23.96 -5.13 5.93
CA MET A 1 -23.40 -5.66 4.67
C MET A 1 -21.90 -5.49 4.70
N SER A 2 -21.15 -6.55 4.41
CA SER A 2 -19.70 -6.49 4.21
C SER A 2 -19.39 -6.07 2.77
N LEU A 3 -18.27 -5.38 2.59
CA LEU A 3 -17.78 -4.92 1.30
C LEU A 3 -16.36 -5.45 1.11
N ALA A 4 -16.17 -6.32 0.12
CA ALA A 4 -14.87 -6.81 -0.26
C ALA A 4 -13.96 -5.64 -0.66
N PRO A 5 -12.67 -5.66 -0.29
CA PRO A 5 -11.81 -4.52 -0.51
C PRO A 5 -11.47 -4.35 -2.00
N PHE A 6 -11.57 -3.12 -2.51
CA PHE A 6 -11.17 -2.76 -3.87
C PHE A 6 -10.52 -1.38 -3.91
N PHE A 7 -9.60 -1.18 -4.86
CA PHE A 7 -8.92 0.10 -5.04
C PHE A 7 -9.89 1.14 -5.59
N ASP A 8 -9.98 2.27 -4.89
CA ASP A 8 -10.69 3.46 -5.35
C ASP A 8 -9.81 4.29 -6.29
N LYS A 9 -8.51 4.36 -5.97
CA LYS A 9 -7.48 4.96 -6.81
C LYS A 9 -6.29 4.03 -6.93
N ALA A 10 -5.65 4.08 -8.10
CA ALA A 10 -4.40 3.37 -8.33
C ALA A 10 -3.34 3.81 -7.29
N PRO A 11 -2.44 2.91 -6.87
CA PRO A 11 -1.35 3.28 -5.98
C PRO A 11 -0.45 4.35 -6.60
N SER A 12 -0.06 5.35 -5.80
CA SER A 12 0.88 6.41 -6.13
C SER A 12 2.22 6.19 -5.44
N ILE A 13 3.27 6.78 -6.00
CA ILE A 13 4.61 6.84 -5.41
C ILE A 13 4.98 8.30 -5.17
N ILE A 14 5.49 8.57 -3.97
CA ILE A 14 5.97 9.88 -3.56
C ILE A 14 7.38 9.71 -3.00
N ASN A 15 8.36 10.31 -3.67
CA ASN A 15 9.71 10.43 -3.15
C ASN A 15 9.73 11.56 -2.12
N LYS A 16 10.12 11.27 -0.88
CA LYS A 16 10.22 12.28 0.17
C LYS A 16 11.60 12.95 0.19
N PRO A 17 11.70 14.19 0.70
CA PRO A 17 12.98 14.90 0.82
C PRO A 17 14.02 14.18 1.70
N ASP A 18 13.58 13.36 2.65
CA ASP A 18 14.45 12.55 3.52
C ASP A 18 15.02 11.30 2.82
N GLY A 19 14.76 11.13 1.52
CA GLY A 19 15.17 9.98 0.71
C GLY A 19 14.27 8.75 0.85
N SER A 20 13.28 8.78 1.75
CA SER A 20 12.30 7.70 1.85
C SER A 20 11.31 7.73 0.69
N VAL A 21 10.69 6.58 0.42
CA VAL A 21 9.65 6.45 -0.60
C VAL A 21 8.35 6.11 0.09
N LEU A 22 7.32 6.92 -0.14
CA LEU A 22 5.95 6.67 0.28
C LEU A 22 5.17 6.10 -0.89
N PHE A 23 4.49 5.00 -0.62
CA PHE A 23 3.52 4.39 -1.48
C PHE A 23 2.16 4.57 -0.84
N GLU A 24 1.18 5.02 -1.59
CA GLU A 24 -0.15 5.32 -1.09
C GLU A 24 -1.20 4.77 -2.04
N CYS A 25 -2.28 4.20 -1.50
CA CYS A 25 -3.47 3.91 -2.25
C CYS A 25 -4.72 4.19 -1.41
N MET A 26 -5.84 4.41 -2.09
CA MET A 26 -7.15 4.51 -1.44
C MET A 26 -8.00 3.32 -1.85
N CYS A 27 -8.76 2.80 -0.91
CA CYS A 27 -9.63 1.66 -1.12
C CYS A 27 -10.95 1.80 -0.38
N ASN A 28 -11.96 1.10 -0.89
CA ASN A 28 -13.24 0.91 -0.21
C ASN A 28 -13.21 -0.49 0.39
N ALA A 29 -13.65 -0.64 1.65
CA ALA A 29 -13.72 -1.92 2.34
C ALA A 29 -14.60 -1.82 3.58
N ASN A 30 -15.29 -2.91 3.92
CA ASN A 30 -15.97 -3.08 5.20
C ASN A 30 -15.97 -4.58 5.58
N PRO A 31 -15.19 -5.03 6.59
CA PRO A 31 -14.48 -4.27 7.62
C PRO A 31 -13.15 -3.63 7.13
N GLU A 32 -12.29 -3.20 8.06
CA GLU A 32 -10.94 -2.70 7.76
C GLU A 32 -10.17 -3.69 6.86
N PRO A 33 -9.55 -3.23 5.76
CA PRO A 33 -8.84 -4.11 4.86
C PRO A 33 -7.49 -4.52 5.44
N THR A 34 -7.04 -5.73 5.13
CA THR A 34 -5.64 -6.14 5.31
C THR A 34 -4.93 -6.01 3.96
N MET A 35 -3.74 -5.40 3.93
CA MET A 35 -2.96 -5.17 2.71
C MET A 35 -1.53 -5.71 2.82
N GLN A 36 -1.01 -6.12 1.67
CA GLN A 36 0.40 -6.45 1.48
C GLN A 36 0.94 -5.74 0.23
N TRP A 37 2.18 -5.29 0.33
CA TRP A 37 2.91 -4.65 -0.77
C TRP A 37 3.94 -5.62 -1.32
N PHE A 38 4.13 -5.60 -2.63
CA PHE A 38 5.05 -6.47 -3.35
C PHE A 38 5.93 -5.64 -4.27
N PHE A 39 7.21 -5.99 -4.36
CA PHE A 39 8.13 -5.45 -5.36
C PHE A 39 8.78 -6.60 -6.12
N LYS A 40 8.63 -6.60 -7.46
CA LYS A 40 9.10 -7.70 -8.32
C LYS A 40 8.66 -9.07 -7.78
N ASP A 41 7.37 -9.15 -7.44
CA ASP A 41 6.70 -10.34 -6.90
C ASP A 41 7.23 -10.87 -5.55
N LYS A 42 8.10 -10.11 -4.87
CA LYS A 42 8.49 -10.36 -3.49
C LYS A 42 7.69 -9.49 -2.53
N GLU A 43 7.12 -10.10 -1.51
CA GLU A 43 6.44 -9.37 -0.44
C GLU A 43 7.43 -8.42 0.26
N LEU A 44 6.98 -7.19 0.50
CA LEU A 44 7.70 -6.18 1.24
C LEU A 44 7.32 -6.29 2.72
N SER A 45 8.17 -6.96 3.49
CA SER A 45 8.01 -7.15 4.93
C SER A 45 9.31 -6.86 5.69
N GLY A 46 9.18 -6.59 7.00
CA GLY A 46 10.30 -6.29 7.91
C GLY A 46 10.50 -4.79 8.21
N ASP A 47 11.46 -4.49 9.09
CA ASP A 47 11.59 -3.20 9.80
C ASP A 47 11.89 -1.98 8.91
N ARG A 48 12.32 -2.21 7.66
CA ARG A 48 12.58 -1.12 6.69
C ARG A 48 11.30 -0.58 6.06
N TYR A 49 10.19 -1.29 6.19
CA TYR A 49 8.89 -0.93 5.64
C TYR A 49 7.92 -0.62 6.77
N THR A 50 7.31 0.55 6.73
CA THR A 50 6.27 0.94 7.68
C THR A 50 4.95 1.03 6.96
N MET A 51 4.04 0.10 7.25
CA MET A 51 2.69 0.08 6.71
C MET A 51 1.72 0.77 7.68
N LYS A 52 0.80 1.59 7.15
CA LYS A 52 -0.27 2.23 7.92
C LYS A 52 -1.57 2.19 7.14
N ILE A 53 -2.66 1.84 7.82
CA ILE A 53 -4.02 1.90 7.31
C ILE A 53 -4.77 2.93 8.15
N LYS A 54 -5.44 3.87 7.48
CA LYS A 54 -6.17 4.95 8.12
C LYS A 54 -7.57 5.02 7.56
N LYS A 55 -8.57 5.02 8.43
CA LYS A 55 -9.96 5.27 8.06
C LYS A 55 -10.15 6.75 7.69
N MET A 56 -10.73 6.99 6.53
CA MET A 56 -11.20 8.30 6.05
C MET A 56 -12.72 8.23 5.88
N VAL A 57 -13.36 9.35 5.54
CA VAL A 57 -14.82 9.38 5.33
C VAL A 57 -15.18 8.46 4.15
N GLY A 58 -15.85 7.35 4.45
CA GLY A 58 -16.30 6.34 3.48
C GLY A 58 -15.22 5.46 2.84
N LYS A 59 -13.93 5.67 3.16
CA LYS A 59 -12.79 5.02 2.49
C LYS A 59 -11.65 4.73 3.45
N TRP A 60 -10.68 3.97 2.99
CA TRP A 60 -9.43 3.69 3.70
C TRP A 60 -8.25 4.20 2.88
N THR A 61 -7.33 4.90 3.54
CA THR A 61 -6.03 5.25 3.00
C THR A 61 -5.01 4.26 3.52
N CYS A 62 -4.30 3.61 2.62
CA CYS A 62 -3.29 2.61 2.95
C CYS A 62 -1.94 3.05 2.41
N THR A 63 -0.95 3.11 3.28
CA THR A 63 0.37 3.62 2.97
C THR A 63 1.45 2.62 3.35
N MET A 64 2.53 2.59 2.58
CA MET A 64 3.80 1.95 2.95
C MET A 64 4.91 2.98 2.79
N THR A 65 5.71 3.20 3.82
CA THR A 65 6.94 4.01 3.73
C THR A 65 8.15 3.09 3.77
N MET A 66 9.07 3.23 2.82
CA MET A 66 10.34 2.51 2.79
C MET A 66 11.49 3.47 3.10
N LYS A 67 12.30 3.17 4.12
CA LYS A 67 13.38 4.05 4.61
C LYS A 67 14.64 4.10 3.73
N VAL A 68 14.77 3.27 2.68
CA VAL A 68 16.04 3.11 1.94
C VAL A 68 15.92 3.54 0.47
N ILE A 69 16.91 4.35 0.07
CA ILE A 69 17.02 5.16 -1.15
C ILE A 69 17.48 4.32 -2.34
N ARG A 70 16.62 3.42 -2.84
CA ARG A 70 16.73 3.01 -4.24
C ARG A 70 15.56 3.62 -4.98
N ASN A 71 15.79 4.22 -6.14
CA ASN A 71 14.72 4.69 -7.01
C ASN A 71 13.85 3.49 -7.39
N VAL A 72 12.73 3.33 -6.68
CA VAL A 72 11.73 2.29 -6.94
C VAL A 72 10.77 2.85 -7.99
N ALA A 73 10.86 2.34 -9.22
CA ALA A 73 9.89 2.66 -10.24
C ALA A 73 8.54 2.00 -9.93
N GLN A 74 7.44 2.74 -10.12
CA GLN A 74 6.07 2.29 -9.88
C GLN A 74 5.73 0.99 -10.60
N LYS A 75 6.30 0.78 -11.79
CA LYS A 75 6.03 -0.38 -12.65
C LYS A 75 6.37 -1.72 -11.99
N SER A 76 7.29 -1.75 -11.03
CA SER A 76 7.72 -2.99 -10.36
C SER A 76 7.01 -3.24 -9.04
N LEU A 77 6.20 -2.28 -8.57
CA LEU A 77 5.49 -2.38 -7.31
C LEU A 77 4.04 -2.80 -7.56
N LYS A 78 3.55 -3.73 -6.76
CA LYS A 78 2.17 -4.19 -6.76
C LYS A 78 1.63 -4.12 -5.33
N THR A 79 0.37 -3.78 -5.18
CA THR A 79 -0.35 -3.85 -3.90
C THR A 79 -1.45 -4.87 -4.05
N LYS A 80 -1.61 -5.76 -3.08
CA LYS A 80 -2.70 -6.73 -3.04
C LYS A 80 -3.40 -6.64 -1.70
N PHE A 81 -4.72 -6.78 -1.70
CA PHE A 81 -5.45 -7.06 -0.47
C PHE A 81 -5.20 -8.51 -0.07
N ALA A 82 -5.11 -8.79 1.23
CA ALA A 82 -4.85 -10.14 1.72
C ALA A 82 -5.91 -11.15 1.22
N SER A 83 -7.17 -10.71 1.10
CA SER A 83 -8.26 -11.53 0.57
C SER A 83 -8.16 -11.82 -0.94
N GLN A 84 -7.23 -11.19 -1.65
CA GLN A 84 -6.99 -11.36 -3.10
C GLN A 84 -5.70 -12.15 -3.39
N LEU A 85 -5.00 -12.61 -2.36
CA LEU A 85 -3.90 -13.56 -2.50
C LEU A 85 -4.51 -14.94 -2.73
N LYS A 86 -4.33 -15.47 -3.94
CA LYS A 86 -4.60 -16.87 -4.28
C LYS A 86 -3.30 -17.64 -4.26
#